data_AF-A0AAW5BHN2-F1
#
_entry.id   AF-A0AAW5BHN2-F1
#
_cell.length_a   1.000
_cell.length_b   1.000
_cell.length_c   1.000
_cell.angle_alpha   90.00
_cell.angle_beta   90.00
_cell.angle_gamma   90.00
#
_symmetry.space_group_name_H-M   'P 1'
#
loop_
_entity.id
_entity.type
_entity.pdbx_description
1 polymer ?
#
loop_
_entity_poly.entity_id
_entity_poly.type
_entity_poly.pdbx_seq_one_letter_code
_entity_poly.pdbx_strand_id
1 'polypeptide(L)'
;MVWHETYPAHCQPDMKQIREFVDSPYWEQLCSYLQKTYVTSPSIEYSRCSMQTGWNVKYKKGSRAICTLYPDEGYFICMVSIGAKEAAEAELVMKGCSPYLQGLYEKTVPFNGGRWLMIEVRDKETLEDVKEMIGVRMRKKK
;
A
#
# COMPACT_ATOMS: atom_id res chain seq x y z
N MET A 1 -6.24 -19.07 5.07
CA MET A 1 -7.42 -18.98 4.18
C MET A 1 -7.06 -18.11 2.98
N VAL A 2 -7.42 -18.47 1.74
CA VAL A 2 -7.03 -17.69 0.55
C VAL A 2 -8.06 -16.60 0.26
N TRP A 3 -7.63 -15.33 0.26
CA TRP A 3 -8.50 -14.16 0.19
C TRP A 3 -9.50 -14.17 -0.99
N HIS A 4 -9.03 -14.41 -2.21
CA HIS A 4 -9.85 -14.37 -3.41
C HIS A 4 -10.78 -15.59 -3.58
N GLU A 5 -10.49 -16.69 -2.88
CA GLU A 5 -11.39 -17.86 -2.81
C GLU A 5 -12.54 -17.59 -1.83
N THR A 6 -12.24 -16.87 -0.75
CA THR A 6 -13.22 -16.47 0.29
C THR A 6 -14.16 -15.39 -0.24
N TYR A 7 -13.61 -14.43 -1.00
CA TYR A 7 -14.35 -13.33 -1.61
C TYR A 7 -14.14 -13.31 -3.13
N PRO A 8 -14.92 -14.11 -3.87
CA PRO A 8 -14.87 -14.09 -5.33
C PRO A 8 -15.38 -12.76 -5.90
N ALA A 9 -15.15 -12.53 -7.20
CA ALA A 9 -15.46 -11.26 -7.89
C ALA A 9 -16.93 -10.80 -7.78
N HIS A 10 -17.87 -11.71 -7.57
CA HIS A 10 -19.30 -11.41 -7.42
C HIS A 10 -19.73 -11.21 -5.96
N CYS A 11 -18.82 -11.37 -5.00
CA CYS A 11 -19.05 -11.22 -3.57
C CYS A 11 -18.09 -10.15 -3.03
N GLN A 12 -18.53 -8.90 -3.06
CA GLN A 12 -17.74 -7.79 -2.52
C GLN A 12 -17.74 -7.82 -0.99
N PRO A 13 -16.56 -7.89 -0.34
CA PRO A 13 -16.47 -7.75 1.10
C PRO A 13 -16.72 -6.31 1.52
N ASP A 14 -17.22 -6.13 2.73
CA ASP A 14 -17.18 -4.83 3.40
C ASP A 14 -15.84 -4.60 4.12
N MET A 15 -15.64 -3.38 4.64
CA MET A 15 -14.40 -3.03 5.35
C MET A 15 -14.20 -3.83 6.64
N LYS A 16 -15.27 -4.27 7.30
CA LYS A 16 -15.20 -5.05 8.54
C LYS A 16 -14.68 -6.46 8.22
N GLN A 17 -15.20 -7.09 7.18
CA GLN A 17 -14.76 -8.39 6.68
C GLN A 17 -13.30 -8.37 6.24
N ILE A 18 -12.87 -7.32 5.52
CA ILE A 18 -11.46 -7.15 5.16
C ILE A 18 -10.58 -7.06 6.41
N ARG A 19 -10.99 -6.22 7.38
CA ARG A 19 -10.24 -6.05 8.64
C ARG A 19 -10.13 -7.35 9.43
N GLU A 20 -11.23 -8.10 9.55
CA GLU A 20 -11.26 -9.38 10.26
C GLU A 20 -10.37 -10.42 9.57
N PHE A 21 -10.33 -10.44 8.23
CA PHE A 21 -9.44 -11.32 7.49
C PHE A 21 -7.96 -10.95 7.64
N VAL A 22 -7.64 -9.65 7.59
CA VAL A 22 -6.26 -9.17 7.73
C VAL A 22 -5.70 -9.44 9.13
N ASP A 23 -6.54 -9.37 10.16
CA ASP A 23 -6.21 -9.65 11.57
C ASP A 23 -4.88 -9.02 12.02
N SER A 24 -4.66 -7.76 11.62
CA SER A 24 -3.43 -7.02 11.92
C SER A 24 -3.74 -5.69 12.59
N PRO A 25 -3.08 -5.35 13.71
CA PRO A 25 -3.27 -4.06 14.37
C PRO A 25 -2.79 -2.89 13.50
N TYR A 26 -1.95 -3.14 12.50
CA TYR A 26 -1.38 -2.12 11.63
C TYR A 26 -2.34 -1.69 10.51
N TRP A 27 -3.33 -2.53 10.18
CA TRP A 27 -4.33 -2.22 9.14
C TRP A 27 -5.15 -0.99 9.50
N GLU A 28 -5.75 -0.99 10.68
CA GLU A 28 -6.58 0.12 11.16
C GLU A 28 -5.74 1.38 11.37
N GLN A 29 -4.49 1.23 11.82
CA GLN A 29 -3.55 2.34 11.99
C GLN A 29 -3.23 3.02 10.66
N LEU A 30 -2.91 2.26 9.61
CA LEU A 30 -2.63 2.84 8.30
C LEU A 30 -3.90 3.45 7.68
N CYS A 31 -5.03 2.75 7.73
CA CYS A 31 -6.31 3.26 7.24
C CYS A 31 -6.68 4.60 7.90
N SER A 32 -6.56 4.68 9.23
CA SER A 32 -6.81 5.90 10.01
C SER A 32 -5.84 7.03 9.64
N TYR A 33 -4.55 6.71 9.50
CA TYR A 33 -3.54 7.68 9.08
C TYR A 33 -3.85 8.27 7.69
N LEU A 34 -4.17 7.42 6.72
CA LEU A 34 -4.48 7.82 5.35
C LEU A 34 -5.68 8.78 5.29
N GLN A 35 -6.76 8.41 5.98
CA GLN A 35 -8.00 9.19 6.01
C GLN A 35 -7.77 10.55 6.67
N LYS A 36 -7.07 10.60 7.82
CA LYS A 36 -6.80 11.83 8.56
C LYS A 36 -5.80 12.75 7.84
N THR A 37 -4.71 12.20 7.33
CA THR A 37 -3.60 12.98 6.75
C THR A 37 -3.95 13.53 5.37
N TYR A 38 -4.63 12.73 4.54
CA TYR A 38 -4.89 13.10 3.15
C TYR A 38 -6.32 13.57 2.88
N VAL A 39 -7.22 13.44 3.86
CA VAL A 39 -8.66 13.75 3.77
C VAL A 39 -9.28 12.99 2.61
N THR A 40 -9.24 11.66 2.71
CA THR A 40 -9.65 10.73 1.67
C THR A 40 -10.47 9.58 2.26
N SER A 41 -11.24 8.91 1.42
CA SER A 41 -12.02 7.72 1.77
C SER A 41 -11.53 6.52 0.96
N PRO A 42 -11.55 5.30 1.52
CA PRO A 42 -11.20 4.10 0.78
C PRO A 42 -12.22 3.80 -0.33
N SER A 43 -11.74 3.22 -1.43
CA SER A 43 -12.56 2.53 -2.41
C SER A 43 -12.17 1.07 -2.50
N ILE A 44 -13.13 0.16 -2.37
CA ILE A 44 -12.94 -1.28 -2.55
C ILE A 44 -13.00 -1.58 -4.06
N GLU A 45 -11.90 -2.06 -4.64
CA GLU A 45 -11.77 -2.37 -6.07
C GLU A 45 -11.41 -3.86 -6.25
N TYR A 46 -11.95 -4.53 -7.26
CA TYR A 46 -11.55 -5.90 -7.60
C TYR A 46 -10.43 -5.92 -8.64
N SER A 47 -9.34 -6.61 -8.36
CA SER A 47 -8.23 -6.82 -9.28
C SER A 47 -8.33 -8.20 -9.94
N ARG A 48 -8.24 -8.23 -11.28
CA ARG A 48 -8.06 -9.45 -12.09
C ARG A 48 -6.59 -9.70 -12.45
N CYS A 49 -5.66 -8.93 -11.89
CA CYS A 49 -4.24 -9.10 -12.15
C CYS A 49 -3.75 -10.41 -11.52
N SER A 50 -3.11 -11.27 -12.31
CA SER A 50 -2.63 -12.59 -11.85
C SER A 50 -1.68 -12.51 -10.65
N MET A 51 -0.92 -11.42 -10.52
CA MET A 51 0.01 -11.22 -9.40
C MET A 51 -0.68 -10.83 -8.09
N GLN A 52 -1.86 -10.21 -8.16
CA GLN A 52 -2.63 -9.76 -7.00
C GLN A 52 -4.12 -9.79 -7.34
N THR A 53 -4.68 -11.00 -7.41
CA THR A 53 -6.10 -11.22 -7.73
C THR A 53 -6.94 -11.09 -6.47
N GLY A 54 -8.09 -10.44 -6.59
CA GLY A 54 -9.04 -10.29 -5.48
C GLY A 54 -9.37 -8.83 -5.15
N TRP A 55 -10.13 -8.65 -4.09
CA TRP A 55 -10.53 -7.34 -3.59
C TRP A 55 -9.37 -6.60 -2.92
N ASN A 56 -9.21 -5.31 -3.21
CA ASN A 56 -8.20 -4.45 -2.62
C ASN A 56 -8.83 -3.13 -2.16
N VAL A 57 -8.16 -2.44 -1.25
CA VAL A 57 -8.60 -1.13 -0.74
C VAL A 57 -7.68 -0.05 -1.28
N LYS A 58 -8.23 0.88 -2.04
CA LYS A 58 -7.46 1.92 -2.71
C LYS A 58 -7.72 3.29 -2.11
N TYR A 59 -6.65 4.06 -1.96
CA TYR A 59 -6.68 5.43 -1.49
C TYR A 59 -6.19 6.38 -2.58
N LYS A 60 -6.96 7.42 -2.86
CA LYS A 60 -6.65 8.45 -3.88
C LYS A 60 -6.89 9.84 -3.32
N LYS A 61 -6.16 10.83 -3.84
CA LYS A 61 -6.44 12.26 -3.63
C LYS A 61 -6.66 12.92 -4.98
N GLY A 62 -7.91 13.25 -5.28
CA GLY A 62 -8.33 13.59 -6.65
C GLY A 62 -8.04 12.40 -7.59
N SER A 63 -7.38 12.64 -8.72
CA SER A 63 -6.96 11.60 -9.66
C SER A 63 -5.67 10.88 -9.26
N ARG A 64 -4.92 11.38 -8.26
CA ARG A 64 -3.62 10.81 -7.87
C ARG A 64 -3.81 9.66 -6.88
N ALA A 65 -3.33 8.47 -7.26
CA ALA A 65 -3.27 7.34 -6.34
C ALA A 65 -2.22 7.58 -5.24
N ILE A 66 -2.65 7.37 -3.98
CA ILE A 66 -1.80 7.40 -2.78
C ILE A 66 -1.14 6.03 -2.63
N CYS A 67 -1.97 5.00 -2.38
CA CYS A 67 -1.56 3.60 -2.26
C CYS A 67 -2.73 2.66 -2.54
N THR A 68 -2.42 1.37 -2.72
CA THR A 68 -3.40 0.28 -2.76
C THR A 68 -3.03 -0.74 -1.70
N LEU A 69 -4.00 -1.19 -0.90
CA LEU A 69 -3.84 -2.18 0.14
C LEU A 69 -4.42 -3.52 -0.33
N TYR A 70 -3.60 -4.57 -0.29
CA TYR A 70 -4.01 -5.94 -0.61
C TYR A 70 -4.11 -6.74 0.69
N PRO A 71 -5.30 -7.24 1.04
CA PRO A 71 -5.50 -8.08 2.22
C PRO A 71 -4.75 -9.41 2.08
N ASP A 72 -4.13 -9.86 3.18
CA ASP A 72 -3.57 -11.20 3.33
C ASP A 72 -3.81 -11.67 4.79
N GLU A 73 -3.63 -12.94 5.10
CA GLU A 73 -3.92 -13.49 6.43
C GLU A 73 -2.83 -13.08 7.43
N GLY A 74 -3.19 -12.25 8.42
CA GLY A 74 -2.29 -11.76 9.47
C GLY A 74 -1.42 -10.55 9.08
N TYR A 75 -1.51 -10.08 7.82
CA TYR A 75 -0.76 -8.91 7.34
C TYR A 75 -1.44 -8.32 6.10
N PHE A 76 -0.83 -7.30 5.51
CA PHE A 76 -1.32 -6.76 4.24
C PHE A 76 -0.17 -6.19 3.44
N ILE A 77 -0.37 -6.08 2.13
CA ILE A 77 0.60 -5.44 1.24
C ILE A 77 0.13 -4.02 0.94
N CYS A 78 0.96 -3.03 1.26
CA CYS A 78 0.77 -1.66 0.81
C CYS A 78 1.59 -1.40 -0.45
N MET A 79 0.91 -1.22 -1.58
CA MET A 79 1.54 -0.82 -2.83
C MET A 79 1.68 0.71 -2.88
N VAL A 80 2.93 1.18 -2.97
CA VAL A 80 3.26 2.60 -3.18
C VAL A 80 4.00 2.77 -4.50
N SER A 81 3.51 3.66 -5.37
CA SER A 81 4.10 3.91 -6.69
C SER A 81 4.99 5.16 -6.67
N ILE A 82 6.31 5.00 -6.60
CA ILE A 82 7.28 6.10 -6.65
C ILE A 82 7.60 6.44 -8.11
N GLY A 83 7.11 7.57 -8.61
CA GLY A 83 7.40 8.03 -9.97
C GLY A 83 8.81 8.60 -10.15
N ALA A 84 9.25 8.79 -11.39
CA ALA A 84 10.59 9.31 -11.73
C ALA A 84 10.89 10.63 -11.01
N LYS A 85 9.90 11.51 -10.90
CA LYS A 85 10.05 12.79 -10.22
C LYS A 85 10.29 12.63 -8.72
N GLU A 86 9.80 11.56 -8.11
CA GLU A 86 9.89 11.28 -6.67
C GLU A 86 11.15 10.45 -6.32
N ALA A 87 11.80 9.83 -7.31
CA ALA A 87 12.90 8.87 -7.11
C ALA A 87 14.07 9.41 -6.27
N ALA A 88 14.61 10.59 -6.60
CA ALA A 88 15.73 11.16 -5.85
C ALA A 88 15.39 11.43 -4.37
N GLU A 89 14.15 11.80 -4.08
CA GLU A 89 13.69 12.01 -2.71
C GLU A 89 13.46 10.68 -1.99
N ALA A 90 12.89 9.70 -2.70
CA ALA A 90 12.74 8.34 -2.19
C ALA A 90 14.10 7.76 -1.80
N GLU A 91 15.14 7.92 -2.61
CA GLU A 91 16.50 7.44 -2.32
C GLU A 91 17.11 8.10 -1.07
N LEU A 92 16.79 9.35 -0.78
CA LEU A 92 17.23 10.02 0.45
C LEU A 92 16.51 9.47 1.68
N VAL A 93 15.18 9.32 1.61
CA VAL A 93 14.37 8.75 2.70
C VAL A 93 14.74 7.28 2.95
N MET A 94 15.00 6.52 1.88
CA MET A 94 15.34 5.09 1.93
C MET A 94 16.54 4.79 2.85
N LYS A 95 17.49 5.72 2.98
CA LYS A 95 18.67 5.56 3.86
C LYS A 95 18.30 5.44 5.35
N GLY A 96 17.14 5.95 5.74
CA GLY A 96 16.62 5.87 7.11
C GLY A 96 15.58 4.77 7.30
N CYS A 97 15.18 4.07 6.24
CA CYS A 97 14.20 2.99 6.31
C CYS A 97 14.80 1.67 6.80
N SER A 98 13.95 0.71 7.15
CA SER A 98 14.36 -0.62 7.55
C SER A 98 15.20 -1.33 6.46
N PRO A 99 16.09 -2.28 6.85
CA PRO A 99 16.82 -3.11 5.89
C PRO A 99 15.89 -3.87 4.94
N TYR A 100 14.70 -4.24 5.40
CA TYR A 100 13.67 -4.88 4.59
C TYR A 100 13.25 -3.98 3.43
N LEU A 101 12.83 -2.73 3.71
CA LEU A 101 12.37 -1.82 2.68
C LEU A 101 13.53 -1.40 1.74
N GLN A 102 14.74 -1.20 2.27
CA GLN A 102 15.92 -0.93 1.46
C GLN A 102 16.19 -2.05 0.44
N GLY A 103 16.20 -3.30 0.90
CA GLY A 103 16.39 -4.46 0.03
C GLY A 103 15.26 -4.66 -0.98
N LEU A 104 14.01 -4.38 -0.58
CA LEU A 104 12.87 -4.38 -1.51
C LEU A 104 13.03 -3.31 -2.58
N TYR A 105 13.42 -2.09 -2.21
CA TYR A 105 13.61 -1.00 -3.15
C TYR A 105 14.68 -1.33 -4.18
N GLU A 106 15.85 -1.83 -3.74
CA GLU A 106 16.97 -2.21 -4.60
C GLU A 106 16.55 -3.25 -5.65
N LYS A 107 15.83 -4.30 -5.23
CA LYS A 107 15.34 -5.39 -6.09
C LYS A 107 14.18 -4.98 -7.01
N THR A 108 13.46 -3.91 -6.69
CA THR A 108 12.29 -3.48 -7.47
C THR A 108 12.72 -2.76 -8.74
N VAL A 109 12.61 -3.42 -9.89
CA VAL A 109 12.92 -2.80 -11.18
C VAL A 109 11.89 -1.70 -11.52
N PRO A 110 12.33 -0.49 -11.94
CA PRO A 110 11.41 0.54 -12.41
C PRO A 110 10.59 0.09 -13.63
N PHE A 111 9.31 0.41 -13.63
CA PHE A 111 8.37 0.21 -14.74
C PHE A 111 7.71 1.55 -15.10
N ASN A 112 7.67 1.89 -16.39
CA ASN A 112 7.14 3.18 -16.89
C ASN A 112 7.67 4.42 -16.14
N GLY A 113 8.96 4.39 -15.81
CA GLY A 113 9.64 5.49 -15.11
C GLY A 113 9.30 5.59 -13.62
N GLY A 114 8.65 4.61 -13.00
CA GLY A 114 8.44 4.57 -11.55
C GLY A 114 8.70 3.20 -10.95
N ARG A 115 8.90 3.11 -9.63
CA ARG A 115 8.97 1.84 -8.89
C ARG A 115 7.66 1.60 -8.18
N TRP A 116 7.11 0.40 -8.32
CA TRP A 116 5.92 -0.03 -7.56
C TRP A 116 6.38 -0.93 -6.43
N LEU A 117 6.44 -0.38 -5.23
CA LEU A 117 6.90 -1.09 -4.05
C LEU A 117 5.72 -1.85 -3.46
N MET A 118 5.80 -3.18 -3.45
CA MET A 118 4.82 -4.08 -2.82
C MET A 118 5.30 -4.39 -1.40
N ILE A 119 4.96 -3.52 -0.44
CA ILE A 119 5.53 -3.55 0.90
C ILE A 119 4.63 -4.38 1.83
N GLU A 120 5.14 -5.49 2.35
CA GLU A 120 4.42 -6.34 3.32
C GLU A 120 4.48 -5.70 4.71
N VAL A 121 3.35 -5.20 5.22
CA VAL A 121 3.29 -4.55 6.52
C VAL A 121 2.98 -5.58 7.59
N ARG A 122 4.05 -6.11 8.21
CA ARG A 122 3.98 -7.15 9.25
C ARG A 122 4.29 -6.66 10.65
N ASP A 123 4.93 -5.50 10.78
CA ASP A 123 5.37 -4.93 12.04
C ASP A 123 5.25 -3.40 12.05
N LYS A 124 5.54 -2.82 13.22
CA LYS A 124 5.46 -1.37 13.43
C LYS A 124 6.53 -0.60 12.63
N GLU A 125 7.73 -1.16 12.49
CA GLU A 125 8.82 -0.49 11.77
C GLU A 125 8.45 -0.32 10.29
N THR A 126 7.95 -1.38 9.67
CA THR A 126 7.49 -1.37 8.28
C THR A 126 6.27 -0.47 8.08
N LEU A 127 5.38 -0.37 9.08
CA LEU A 127 4.26 0.58 9.03
C LEU A 127 4.76 2.03 8.96
N GLU A 128 5.77 2.41 9.74
CA GLU A 128 6.32 3.77 9.70
C GLU A 128 7.06 4.03 8.37
N ASP A 129 7.84 3.06 7.89
CA ASP A 129 8.47 3.10 6.57
C ASP A 129 7.45 3.34 5.44
N VAL A 130 6.31 2.65 5.47
CA VAL A 130 5.23 2.84 4.50
C VAL A 130 4.68 4.26 4.55
N LYS A 131 4.51 4.84 5.74
CA LYS A 131 4.03 6.23 5.89
C LYS A 131 5.02 7.23 5.30
N GLU A 132 6.32 7.03 5.53
CA GLU A 132 7.38 7.87 4.93
C GLU A 132 7.35 7.80 3.41
N MET A 133 7.21 6.60 2.83
CA MET A 133 7.13 6.44 1.38
C MET A 133 5.86 7.04 0.78
N ILE A 134 4.73 6.94 1.47
CA ILE A 134 3.50 7.63 1.10
C ILE A 134 3.69 9.15 1.19
N GLY A 135 4.44 9.63 2.17
CA GLY A 135 4.86 11.03 2.31
C GLY A 135 5.62 11.52 1.08
N VAL A 136 6.68 10.81 0.67
CA VAL A 136 7.44 11.10 -0.56
C VAL A 136 6.52 11.11 -1.78
N ARG A 137 5.68 10.08 -1.91
CA ARG A 137 4.71 9.96 -3.01
C ARG A 137 3.75 11.14 -3.07
N MET A 138 3.27 11.64 -1.93
CA MET A 138 2.24 12.67 -1.90
C MET A 138 2.78 14.09 -1.76
N ARG A 139 4.10 14.26 -1.58
CA ARG A 139 4.71 15.58 -1.49
C ARG A 139 4.44 16.37 -2.78
N LYS A 140 3.91 17.59 -2.62
CA LYS A 140 3.77 18.53 -3.73
C LYS A 140 5.15 19.09 -4.03
N LYS A 141 5.61 18.95 -5.28
CA LYS A 141 6.79 19.67 -5.74
C LYS A 141 6.34 21.08 -6.16
N LYS A 142 7.08 22.09 -5.69
CA LYS A 142 6.91 23.48 -6.12
C LYS A 142 7.26 23.62 -7.60
#